data_AF-A0AAD9ZEM8-F1
#
_entry.id   AF-A0AAD9ZEM8-F1
#
_cell.length_a   1.000
_cell.length_b   1.000
_cell.length_c   1.000
_cell.angle_alpha   90.00
_cell.angle_beta   90.00
_cell.angle_gamma   90.00
#
_symmetry.space_group_name_H-M   'P 1'
#
loop_
_entity.id
_entity.type
_entity.pdbx_description
1 polymer ?
#
loop_
_entity_poly.entity_id
_entity_poly.type
_entity_poly.pdbx_seq_one_letter_code
_entity_poly.pdbx_strand_id
1 'polypeptide(L)'
;MPSTERAGTDIAQLLRRFENIVAFTPGEGKDRNAAAVGAYQMEVESAALVRAAEDILSLTRILKESWLFGKLQTVGTSDAEKRAEEAAAKVAEGLARLQAKDGAGTINSEGQAMELDGNGEGLENGKDP
;
A
#
# COMPACT_ATOMS: atom_id res chain seq x y z
N MET A 1 -7.52 -1.07 -11.72
CA MET A 1 -7.81 0.07 -12.60
C MET A 1 -7.38 1.35 -11.91
N PRO A 2 -6.76 2.31 -12.63
CA PRO A 2 -6.62 3.69 -12.15
C PRO A 2 -7.99 4.26 -11.71
N SER A 3 -8.00 5.04 -10.63
CA SER A 3 -9.23 5.56 -10.00
C SER A 3 -10.08 6.43 -10.95
N THR A 4 -9.44 7.06 -11.93
CA THR A 4 -10.09 7.87 -12.97
C THR A 4 -10.88 7.03 -13.98
N GLU A 5 -10.33 5.89 -14.39
CA GLU A 5 -11.02 4.94 -15.29
C GLU A 5 -12.22 4.29 -14.61
N ARG A 6 -12.07 3.94 -13.32
CA ARG A 6 -13.17 3.41 -12.51
C ARG A 6 -14.28 4.45 -12.33
N ALA A 7 -13.93 5.68 -11.96
CA ALA A 7 -14.90 6.78 -11.86
C ALA A 7 -15.67 7.00 -13.17
N GLY A 8 -14.95 7.02 -14.31
CA GLY A 8 -15.58 7.18 -15.63
C GLY A 8 -16.56 6.05 -15.95
N THR A 9 -16.20 4.81 -15.63
CA THR A 9 -17.08 3.64 -15.83
C THR A 9 -18.33 3.72 -14.96
N ASP A 10 -18.17 4.02 -13.67
CA ASP A 10 -19.29 4.07 -12.73
C ASP A 10 -20.28 5.20 -13.09
N ILE A 11 -19.77 6.37 -13.50
CA ILE A 11 -20.58 7.50 -13.98
C ILE A 11 -21.32 7.14 -15.28
N ALA A 12 -20.63 6.50 -16.23
CA ALA A 12 -21.25 6.08 -17.49
C ALA A 12 -22.35 5.04 -17.26
N GLN A 13 -22.16 4.11 -16.31
CA GLN A 13 -23.22 3.17 -15.92
C GLN A 13 -24.41 3.91 -15.32
N LEU A 14 -24.19 4.84 -14.39
CA LEU A 14 -25.27 5.61 -13.77
C LEU A 14 -26.12 6.35 -14.81
N LEU A 15 -25.48 7.08 -15.72
CA LEU A 15 -26.16 7.81 -16.80
C LEU A 15 -26.94 6.87 -17.72
N ARG A 16 -26.32 5.76 -18.13
CA ARG A 16 -26.96 4.78 -19.00
C ARG A 16 -28.21 4.15 -18.37
N ARG A 17 -28.18 3.84 -17.06
CA ARG A 17 -29.37 3.30 -16.35
C ARG A 17 -30.49 4.34 -16.31
N PHE A 18 -30.14 5.60 -16.04
CA PHE A 18 -31.12 6.67 -16.04
C PHE A 18 -31.76 6.88 -17.42
N GLU A 19 -30.95 6.91 -18.49
CA GLU A 19 -31.44 7.00 -19.87
C GLU A 19 -32.35 5.82 -20.23
N ASN A 20 -32.01 4.60 -19.83
CA ASN A 20 -32.85 3.43 -20.04
C ASN A 20 -34.21 3.55 -19.34
N ILE A 21 -34.27 4.05 -18.10
CA ILE A 21 -35.54 4.27 -17.38
C ILE A 21 -36.42 5.27 -18.14
N VAL A 22 -35.84 6.38 -18.61
CA VAL A 22 -36.57 7.36 -19.42
C VAL A 22 -37.08 6.74 -20.72
N ALA A 23 -36.28 5.89 -21.38
CA ALA A 23 -36.68 5.19 -22.60
C ALA A 23 -37.82 4.17 -22.40
N PHE A 24 -37.90 3.52 -21.23
CA PHE A 24 -38.98 2.57 -20.93
C PHE A 24 -40.27 3.22 -20.44
N THR A 25 -40.25 4.51 -20.14
CA THR A 25 -41.42 5.27 -19.66
C THR A 25 -42.58 5.10 -20.67
N PRO A 26 -43.77 4.66 -20.24
CA PRO A 26 -44.87 4.38 -21.15
C PRO A 26 -45.35 5.65 -21.85
N GLY A 27 -45.33 5.63 -23.19
CA GLY A 27 -45.97 6.63 -24.03
C GLY A 27 -47.45 6.32 -24.27
N GLU A 28 -48.19 7.31 -24.76
CA GLU A 28 -49.60 7.18 -25.11
C GLU A 28 -49.81 6.10 -26.19
N GLY A 29 -50.77 5.19 -25.99
CA GLY A 29 -51.11 4.14 -26.96
C GLY A 29 -50.32 2.81 -26.89
N LYS A 30 -49.54 2.57 -25.83
CA LYS A 30 -48.77 1.32 -25.67
C LYS A 30 -49.66 0.13 -25.23
N ASP A 31 -49.50 -1.04 -25.86
CA ASP A 31 -50.22 -2.28 -25.49
C ASP A 31 -49.95 -2.67 -24.02
N ARG A 32 -50.94 -3.29 -23.36
CA ARG A 32 -50.84 -3.72 -21.95
C ARG A 32 -49.66 -4.65 -21.70
N ASN A 33 -49.37 -5.57 -22.62
CA ASN A 33 -48.23 -6.47 -22.48
C ASN A 33 -46.91 -5.70 -22.57
N ALA A 34 -46.82 -4.75 -23.51
CA ALA A 34 -45.65 -3.89 -23.65
C ALA A 34 -45.47 -2.93 -22.47
N ALA A 35 -46.56 -2.48 -21.85
CA ALA A 35 -46.53 -1.69 -20.61
C ALA A 35 -46.04 -2.53 -19.42
N ALA A 36 -46.51 -3.78 -19.28
CA ALA A 36 -46.05 -4.69 -18.23
C ALA A 36 -44.55 -5.00 -18.33
N VAL A 37 -44.05 -5.26 -19.55
CA VAL A 37 -42.61 -5.44 -19.79
C VAL A 37 -41.84 -4.16 -19.48
N GLY A 38 -42.34 -3.00 -19.90
CA GLY A 38 -41.72 -1.71 -19.58
C GLY A 38 -41.61 -1.45 -18.08
N ALA A 39 -42.66 -1.74 -17.32
CA ALA A 39 -42.66 -1.60 -15.86
C ALA A 39 -41.60 -2.49 -15.20
N TYR A 40 -41.50 -3.76 -15.59
CA TYR A 40 -40.46 -4.66 -15.09
C TYR A 40 -39.04 -4.17 -15.42
N GLN A 41 -38.82 -3.70 -16.66
CA GLN A 41 -37.52 -3.15 -17.06
C GLN A 41 -37.17 -1.89 -16.26
N MET A 42 -38.14 -1.02 -15.97
CA MET A 42 -37.91 0.15 -15.12
C MET A 42 -37.48 -0.25 -13.70
N GLU A 43 -38.05 -1.30 -13.11
CA GLU A 43 -37.62 -1.80 -11.80
C GLU A 43 -36.19 -2.33 -11.82
N VAL A 44 -35.84 -3.12 -12.84
CA VAL A 44 -34.47 -3.65 -13.03
C VAL A 44 -33.46 -2.53 -13.19
N GLU A 45 -33.74 -1.57 -14.07
CA GLU A 45 -32.86 -0.43 -14.32
C GLU A 45 -32.74 0.48 -13.09
N SER A 46 -33.80 0.61 -12.28
CA SER A 46 -33.75 1.34 -11.01
C SER A 46 -32.85 0.66 -9.98
N ALA A 47 -32.95 -0.67 -9.83
CA ALA A 47 -32.05 -1.42 -8.95
C ALA A 47 -30.60 -1.33 -9.41
N ALA A 48 -30.37 -1.38 -10.73
CA ALA A 48 -29.04 -1.22 -11.32
C ALA A 48 -28.48 0.20 -11.16
N LEU A 49 -29.34 1.24 -11.20
CA LEU A 49 -28.97 2.62 -10.93
C LEU A 49 -28.49 2.80 -9.48
N VAL A 50 -29.23 2.24 -8.51
CA VAL A 50 -28.83 2.24 -7.10
C VAL A 50 -27.47 1.58 -6.92
N ARG A 51 -27.26 0.43 -7.56
CA ARG A 51 -25.97 -0.28 -7.51
C ARG A 51 -24.82 0.56 -8.06
N ALA A 52 -25.01 1.23 -9.20
CA ALA A 52 -23.99 2.12 -9.75
C ALA A 52 -23.66 3.29 -8.80
N ALA A 53 -24.66 3.83 -8.08
CA ALA A 53 -24.44 4.84 -7.06
C ALA A 53 -23.64 4.29 -5.85
N GLU A 54 -23.93 3.06 -5.41
CA GLU A 54 -23.17 2.37 -4.36
C GLU A 54 -21.71 2.14 -4.78
N ASP A 55 -21.45 1.81 -6.05
CA ASP A 55 -20.10 1.63 -6.59
C ASP A 55 -19.27 2.93 -6.53
N ILE A 56 -19.89 4.08 -6.85
CA ILE A 56 -19.29 5.41 -6.70
C ILE A 56 -19.02 5.70 -5.22
N LEU A 57 -19.98 5.43 -4.33
CA LEU A 57 -19.79 5.65 -2.89
C LEU A 57 -18.62 4.80 -2.36
N SER A 58 -18.54 3.54 -2.78
CA SER A 58 -17.42 2.63 -2.49
C SER A 58 -16.09 3.17 -3.02
N LEU A 59 -16.05 3.73 -4.24
CA LEU A 59 -14.86 4.42 -4.76
C LEU A 59 -14.44 5.57 -3.84
N THR A 60 -15.38 6.42 -3.41
CA THR A 60 -15.04 7.53 -2.51
C THR A 60 -14.49 7.07 -1.17
N ARG A 61 -15.00 5.94 -0.65
CA ARG A 61 -14.46 5.31 0.57
C ARG A 61 -13.03 4.87 0.36
N ILE A 62 -12.74 4.14 -0.71
CA ILE A 62 -11.38 3.68 -1.03
C ILE A 62 -10.43 4.86 -1.23
N LEU A 63 -10.88 5.94 -1.88
CA LEU A 63 -10.08 7.16 -2.04
C LEU A 63 -9.76 7.79 -0.69
N LYS A 64 -10.77 7.98 0.18
CA LYS A 64 -10.56 8.52 1.53
C LYS A 64 -9.65 7.62 2.37
N GLU A 65 -9.83 6.31 2.30
CA GLU A 65 -8.96 5.32 2.94
C GLU A 65 -7.53 5.40 2.41
N SER A 66 -7.32 5.57 1.10
CA SER A 66 -5.99 5.78 0.53
C SER A 66 -5.35 7.09 0.97
N TRP A 67 -6.14 8.12 1.27
CA TRP A 67 -5.64 9.39 1.84
C TRP A 67 -5.29 9.26 3.33
N LEU A 68 -6.12 8.57 4.11
CA LEU A 68 -5.96 8.41 5.56
C LEU A 68 -4.92 7.33 5.92
N PHE A 69 -4.87 6.25 5.16
CA PHE A 69 -4.06 5.05 5.38
C PHE A 69 -3.01 4.83 4.30
N GLY A 70 -2.89 5.74 3.34
CA GLY A 70 -1.69 5.86 2.52
C GLY A 70 -0.46 6.07 3.42
N LYS A 71 0.75 5.99 2.86
CA LYS A 71 1.97 6.35 3.60
C LYS A 71 1.85 7.81 4.04
N LEU A 72 1.32 8.00 5.25
CA LEU A 72 1.39 9.25 5.98
C LEU A 72 2.90 9.47 6.19
N GLN A 73 3.51 10.27 5.33
CA GLN A 73 4.78 10.92 5.64
C GLN A 73 4.45 11.85 6.80
N THR A 74 4.36 11.29 8.00
CA THR A 74 4.23 12.07 9.23
C THR A 74 5.39 13.03 9.21
N VAL A 75 5.06 14.31 9.37
CA VAL A 75 6.03 15.40 9.45
C VAL A 75 7.07 15.02 10.51
N GLY A 76 8.26 14.60 10.06
CA GLY A 76 9.38 14.16 10.89
C GLY A 76 9.33 12.69 11.29
N THR A 77 10.51 12.04 11.23
CA THR A 77 10.85 10.84 12.01
C THR A 77 10.16 10.92 13.37
N SER A 78 9.41 9.88 13.74
CA SER A 78 8.70 9.88 15.02
C SER A 78 9.70 10.15 16.16
N ASP A 79 9.27 10.77 17.28
CA ASP A 79 10.17 10.97 18.42
C ASP A 79 10.82 9.65 18.90
N ALA A 80 10.13 8.53 18.71
CA ALA A 80 10.65 7.20 18.97
C ALA A 80 11.77 6.82 17.99
N GLU A 81 11.62 7.15 16.71
CA GLU A 81 12.61 6.90 15.66
C GLU A 81 13.84 7.80 15.82
N LYS A 82 13.67 9.09 16.16
CA LYS A 82 14.78 10.00 16.51
C LYS A 82 15.55 9.49 17.73
N ARG A 83 14.85 9.06 18.78
CA ARG A 83 15.50 8.47 19.97
C ARG A 83 16.22 7.16 19.64
N ALA A 84 15.66 6.34 18.76
CA ALA A 84 16.30 5.12 18.31
C ALA A 84 17.58 5.41 17.51
N GLU A 85 17.54 6.41 16.63
CA GLU A 85 18.70 6.84 15.83
C GLU A 85 19.79 7.48 16.70
N GLU A 86 19.42 8.35 17.65
CA GLU A 86 20.36 8.93 18.63
C GLU A 86 20.97 7.85 19.55
N ALA A 87 20.19 6.87 19.98
CA ALA A 87 20.68 5.76 20.79
C ALA A 87 21.63 4.88 19.97
N ALA A 88 21.28 4.56 18.72
CA ALA A 88 22.14 3.80 17.82
C ALA A 88 23.46 4.52 17.55
N ALA A 89 23.44 5.84 17.36
CA ALA A 89 24.65 6.65 17.19
C ALA A 89 25.57 6.60 18.43
N LYS A 90 25.00 6.73 19.64
CA LYS A 90 25.76 6.64 20.90
C LYS A 90 26.33 5.23 21.12
N VAL A 91 25.59 4.18 20.77
CA VAL A 91 26.07 2.80 20.85
C VAL A 91 27.21 2.56 19.86
N ALA A 92 27.10 3.06 18.63
CA ALA A 92 28.16 2.98 17.63
C ALA A 92 29.44 3.70 18.08
N GLU A 93 29.31 4.90 18.66
CA GLU A 93 30.45 5.63 19.22
C GLU A 93 31.08 4.87 20.41
N GLY A 94 30.26 4.30 21.30
CA GLY A 94 30.71 3.48 22.41
C GLY A 94 31.49 2.25 21.95
N LEU A 95 30.99 1.55 20.93
CA LEU A 95 31.66 0.41 20.30
C LEU A 95 33.00 0.82 19.67
N ALA A 96 33.04 1.93 18.94
CA ALA A 96 34.27 2.44 18.34
C ALA A 96 35.32 2.82 19.40
N ARG A 97 34.90 3.43 20.52
CA ARG A 97 35.80 3.76 21.63
C ARG A 97 36.33 2.51 22.35
N LEU A 98 35.51 1.47 22.50
CA LEU A 98 35.94 0.20 23.08
C LEU A 98 36.92 -0.52 22.14
N GLN A 99 36.65 -0.53 20.84
CA GLN A 99 37.59 -1.03 19.82
C GLN A 99 38.94 -0.28 19.80
N ALA A 100 38.95 1.00 20.18
CA ALA A 100 40.17 1.80 20.24
C ALA A 100 40.93 1.65 21.57
N LYS A 101 40.24 1.28 22.66
CA LYS A 101 40.81 1.24 24.02
C LYS A 101 41.22 -0.17 24.44
N ASP A 102 40.41 -1.15 24.09
CA ASP A 102 40.82 -2.55 24.09
C ASP A 102 41.40 -2.77 22.69
N GLY A 103 42.70 -3.05 22.58
CA GLY A 103 43.27 -3.62 21.35
C GLY A 103 42.67 -5.02 21.14
N ALA A 104 41.37 -5.07 20.85
CA ALA A 104 40.56 -6.27 20.88
C ALA A 104 40.77 -7.00 19.57
N GLY A 105 41.37 -8.19 19.71
CA GLY A 105 41.84 -9.03 18.63
C GLY A 105 40.83 -9.19 17.51
N THR A 106 41.36 -9.16 16.30
CA THR A 106 40.63 -9.47 15.08
C THR A 106 40.03 -10.87 15.20
N ILE A 107 38.70 -10.97 15.18
CA ILE A 107 37.99 -12.21 14.94
C ILE A 107 37.75 -12.34 13.44
N ASN A 108 38.05 -13.52 12.88
CA ASN A 108 37.81 -13.78 11.47
C ASN A 108 36.30 -13.88 11.17
N SER A 109 35.92 -14.02 9.91
CA SER A 109 34.53 -14.15 9.46
C SER A 109 33.77 -15.34 10.03
N GLU A 110 34.45 -16.24 10.76
CA GLU A 110 33.89 -17.43 11.40
C GLU A 110 33.80 -17.30 12.93
N GLY A 111 34.16 -16.14 13.50
CA GLY A 111 34.02 -15.85 14.92
C GLY A 111 35.10 -16.45 15.82
N GLN A 112 36.25 -16.84 15.26
CA GLN A 112 37.39 -17.38 16.02
C GLN A 112 38.43 -16.31 16.32
N ALA A 113 39.08 -16.39 17.48
CA ALA A 113 40.16 -15.49 17.88
C ALA A 113 41.42 -15.70 17.02
N MET A 114 41.92 -14.63 16.41
CA MET A 114 43.17 -14.65 15.65
C MET A 114 44.35 -14.44 16.61
N GLU A 115 45.27 -15.40 16.70
CA GLU A 115 46.59 -15.14 17.30
C GLU A 115 47.43 -14.35 16.29
N LEU A 116 47.89 -13.16 16.71
CA LEU A 116 48.79 -12.32 15.94
C LEU A 116 50.21 -12.54 16.47
N ASP A 117 51.18 -12.71 15.57
CA ASP A 117 52.58 -12.67 15.97
C ASP A 117 53.00 -11.23 16.35
N GLY A 118 54.15 -11.09 17.01
CA GLY A 118 54.65 -9.81 17.52
C GLY A 118 54.92 -8.74 16.45
N ASN A 119 54.70 -9.01 15.16
CA ASN A 119 54.85 -8.08 14.05
C ASN A 119 53.55 -7.80 13.28
N GLY A 120 52.42 -8.40 13.67
CA GLY A 120 51.10 -8.02 13.15
C GLY A 120 50.79 -8.50 11.73
N GLU A 121 51.47 -9.54 11.23
CA GLU A 121 51.05 -10.25 10.02
C GLU A 121 50.38 -11.58 10.39
N GLY A 122 49.25 -11.87 9.72
CA GLY A 122 48.48 -13.08 9.98
C GLY A 122 49.24 -14.32 9.52
N LEU A 123 49.39 -15.32 10.39
CA LEU A 123 49.96 -16.61 10.01
C LEU A 123 49.02 -17.30 9.02
N GLU A 124 49.42 -17.28 7.74
CA GLU A 124 48.82 -18.10 6.70
C GLU A 124 49.14 -19.55 7.02
N ASN A 125 48.16 -20.30 7.52
CA ASN A 125 48.28 -21.74 7.72
C ASN A 125 48.40 -22.41 6.34
N GLY A 126 49.64 -22.47 5.86
CA GLY A 126 50.08 -23.25 4.72
C GLY A 126 49.81 -24.73 4.97
N LYS A 127 48.89 -25.24 4.18
CA LYS A 127 48.50 -26.63 4.08
C LYS A 127 49.61 -27.46 3.40
N ASP A 128 49.89 -28.63 4.00
CA ASP A 128 50.43 -29.88 3.44
C ASP A 128 51.96 -30.02 3.22
N PRO A 129 52.52 -31.26 3.30
CA PRO A 129 51.86 -32.57 3.21
C PRO A 129 51.80 -33.44 4.48
#